data_AF-A0A538JBC5-F1
#
_entry.id   AF-A0A538JBC5-F1
#
_cell.length_a   1.000
_cell.length_b   1.000
_cell.length_c   1.000
_cell.angle_alpha   90.00
_cell.angle_beta   90.00
_cell.angle_gamma   90.00
#
_symmetry.space_group_name_H-M   'P 1'
#
loop_
_entity.id
_entity.type
_entity.pdbx_description
1 polymer ?
#
loop_
_entity_poly.entity_id
_entity_poly.type
_entity_poly.pdbx_seq_one_letter_code
_entity_poly.pdbx_strand_id
1 'polypeptide(L)'
;MAGWSLSGVVLAGVVIGSLGALNDVTVTQASSVWELHAVNPALRAVDLYRSGMRIGRDHIASTVYTLVFAYAGASLPLLILFTLADRRVGDILTSEVVAEEIVRTLVGSIGLVASVPLTTALASAVVTRGVQHTKRARPRLPSPRAAGERLALRLQRRARRRRDEWRPSRGEREFWDESEP
;
A
#
# COMPACT_ATOMS: atom_id res chain seq x y z
N MET A 1 -45.65 -2.65 2.59
CA MET A 1 -44.35 -3.33 2.73
C MET A 1 -43.32 -2.43 2.07
N ALA A 2 -42.25 -2.03 2.77
CA ALA A 2 -41.26 -1.02 2.34
C ALA A 2 -40.94 -1.16 0.83
N GLY A 3 -41.17 -0.16 -0.03
CA GLY A 3 -40.50 1.15 -0.01
C GLY A 3 -39.27 1.19 -0.93
N TRP A 4 -38.86 0.04 -1.51
CA TRP A 4 -37.68 -0.07 -2.35
C TRP A 4 -38.05 0.02 -3.84
N SER A 5 -37.51 1.03 -4.54
CA SER A 5 -37.55 1.09 -5.99
C SER A 5 -36.60 0.05 -6.57
N LEU A 6 -37.08 -0.77 -7.52
CA LEU A 6 -36.24 -1.74 -8.25
C LEU A 6 -35.04 -1.02 -8.88
N SER A 7 -35.24 0.17 -9.45
CA SER A 7 -34.18 1.01 -10.00
C SER A 7 -33.16 1.41 -8.93
N GLY A 8 -33.61 1.68 -7.70
CA GLY A 8 -32.73 2.00 -6.57
C GLY A 8 -31.86 0.81 -6.15
N VAL A 9 -32.43 -0.40 -6.15
CA VAL A 9 -31.68 -1.64 -5.84
C VAL A 9 -30.66 -1.94 -6.94
N VAL A 10 -31.03 -1.81 -8.21
CA VAL A 10 -30.13 -2.00 -9.34
C VAL A 10 -28.99 -0.99 -9.32
N LEU A 11 -29.28 0.30 -9.09
CA LEU A 11 -28.27 1.34 -8.99
C LEU A 11 -27.30 1.07 -7.84
N ALA A 12 -27.81 0.68 -6.66
CA ALA A 12 -26.98 0.32 -5.53
C ALA A 12 -26.05 -0.87 -5.85
N GLY A 13 -26.58 -1.90 -6.52
CA GLY A 13 -25.78 -3.05 -6.97
C GLY A 13 -24.66 -2.65 -7.93
N VAL A 14 -24.96 -1.79 -8.92
CA VAL A 14 -23.97 -1.27 -9.86
C VAL A 14 -22.88 -0.45 -9.15
N VAL A 15 -23.27 0.44 -8.23
CA VAL A 15 -22.32 1.27 -7.47
C VAL A 15 -21.42 0.40 -6.59
N ILE A 16 -22.00 -0.53 -5.83
CA ILE A 16 -21.25 -1.42 -4.94
C ILE A 16 -20.30 -2.33 -5.73
N GLY A 17 -20.78 -2.93 -6.82
CA GLY A 17 -19.95 -3.78 -7.68
C GLY A 17 -18.79 -3.01 -8.32
N SER A 18 -19.07 -1.80 -8.83
CA SER A 18 -18.04 -0.93 -9.42
C SER A 18 -17.01 -0.47 -8.39
N LEU A 19 -17.46 -0.07 -7.20
CA LEU A 19 -16.58 0.29 -6.09
C LEU A 19 -15.70 -0.88 -5.64
N GLY A 20 -16.25 -2.09 -5.59
CA GLY A 20 -15.50 -3.29 -5.24
C GLY A 20 -14.34 -3.55 -6.21
N ALA A 21 -14.62 -3.53 -7.52
CA ALA A 21 -13.60 -3.71 -8.56
C ALA A 21 -12.55 -2.59 -8.55
N LEU A 22 -12.97 -1.33 -8.39
CA LEU A 22 -12.07 -0.19 -8.27
C LEU A 22 -11.19 -0.30 -7.02
N ASN A 23 -11.77 -0.66 -5.87
CA ASN A 23 -11.03 -0.82 -4.62
C ASN A 23 -9.98 -1.93 -4.75
N ASP A 24 -10.33 -3.07 -5.32
CA ASP A 24 -9.41 -4.19 -5.54
C ASP A 24 -8.15 -3.75 -6.31
N VAL A 25 -8.35 -3.10 -7.46
CA VAL A 25 -7.25 -2.62 -8.30
C VAL A 25 -6.45 -1.52 -7.60
N THR A 26 -7.11 -0.53 -7.01
CA THR A 26 -6.45 0.65 -6.43
C THR A 26 -5.64 0.28 -5.18
N VAL A 27 -6.19 -0.54 -4.27
CA VAL A 27 -5.46 -1.01 -3.08
C VAL A 27 -4.23 -1.83 -3.48
N THR A 28 -4.39 -2.75 -4.42
CA THR A 28 -3.28 -3.59 -4.92
C THR A 28 -2.20 -2.75 -5.61
N GLN A 29 -2.58 -1.72 -6.38
CA GLN A 29 -1.62 -0.83 -7.01
C GLN A 29 -0.88 0.04 -5.99
N ALA A 30 -1.59 0.60 -5.01
CA ALA A 30 -0.96 1.39 -3.97
C ALA A 30 0.03 0.53 -3.17
N SER A 31 -0.36 -0.64 -2.68
CA SER A 31 0.54 -1.52 -1.92
C SER A 31 1.79 -1.89 -2.71
N SER A 32 1.64 -2.22 -4.00
CA SER A 32 2.77 -2.51 -4.90
C SER A 32 3.76 -1.35 -5.00
N VAL A 33 3.28 -0.11 -5.13
CA VAL A 33 4.15 1.07 -5.18
C VAL A 33 4.86 1.31 -3.83
N TRP A 34 4.15 1.12 -2.72
CA TRP A 34 4.74 1.24 -1.39
C TRP A 34 5.84 0.20 -1.16
N GLU A 35 5.63 -1.03 -1.60
CA GLU A 35 6.60 -2.12 -1.50
C GLU A 35 7.85 -1.84 -2.37
N LEU A 36 7.66 -1.40 -3.62
CA LEU A 36 8.75 -0.97 -4.50
C LEU A 36 9.59 0.15 -3.86
N HIS A 37 8.93 1.12 -3.24
CA HIS A 37 9.63 2.21 -2.55
C HIS A 37 10.30 1.74 -1.25
N ALA A 38 9.70 0.80 -0.50
CA ALA A 38 10.31 0.24 0.71
C ALA A 38 11.64 -0.48 0.40
N VAL A 39 11.71 -1.17 -0.75
CA VAL A 39 12.93 -1.83 -1.23
C VAL A 39 14.02 -0.81 -1.60
N ASN A 40 13.66 0.27 -2.29
CA ASN A 40 14.61 1.34 -2.62
C ASN A 40 14.03 2.75 -2.40
N PRO A 41 14.20 3.32 -1.20
CA PRO A 41 13.68 4.65 -0.85
C PRO A 41 14.38 5.82 -1.58
N ALA A 42 15.41 5.54 -2.39
CA ALA A 42 16.09 6.56 -3.19
C ALA A 42 15.48 6.71 -4.60
N LEU A 43 14.54 5.83 -5.00
CA LEU A 43 13.88 5.91 -6.29
C LEU A 43 13.08 7.22 -6.43
N ARG A 44 13.15 7.82 -7.62
CA ARG A 44 12.33 8.98 -7.97
C ARG A 44 10.90 8.53 -8.26
N ALA A 45 9.94 9.42 -8.06
CA ALA A 45 8.52 9.14 -8.33
C ALA A 45 8.27 8.63 -9.77
N VAL A 46 9.04 9.09 -10.77
CA VAL A 46 8.91 8.62 -12.16
C VAL A 46 9.36 7.17 -12.32
N ASP A 47 10.41 6.75 -11.62
CA ASP A 47 10.94 5.38 -11.71
C ASP A 47 10.03 4.39 -10.97
N LEU A 48 9.43 4.83 -9.84
CA LEU A 48 8.36 4.11 -9.17
C LEU A 48 7.13 3.99 -10.05
N TYR A 49 6.71 5.08 -10.69
CA TYR A 49 5.57 5.07 -11.60
C TYR A 49 5.76 4.06 -12.73
N ARG A 50 6.90 4.12 -13.43
CA ARG A 50 7.21 3.17 -14.52
C ARG A 50 7.25 1.73 -14.03
N SER A 51 7.79 1.49 -12.83
CA SER A 51 7.88 0.14 -12.28
C SER A 51 6.53 -0.39 -11.82
N GLY A 52 5.73 0.43 -11.14
CA GLY A 52 4.36 0.12 -10.76
C GLY A 52 3.47 -0.11 -11.99
N MET A 53 3.62 0.68 -13.05
CA MET A 53 2.86 0.50 -14.30
C MET A 53 3.15 -0.83 -15.00
N ARG A 54 4.36 -1.41 -14.87
CA ARG A 54 4.62 -2.76 -15.39
C ARG A 54 3.81 -3.80 -14.64
N ILE A 55 3.81 -3.74 -13.30
CA ILE A 55 3.01 -4.63 -12.44
C ILE A 55 1.52 -4.45 -12.74
N GLY A 56 1.06 -3.20 -12.82
CA GLY A 56 -0.33 -2.87 -13.09
C GLY A 56 -0.83 -3.38 -14.44
N ARG A 57 0.00 -3.39 -15.48
CA ARG A 57 -0.36 -3.95 -16.79
C ARG A 57 -0.61 -5.46 -16.73
N ASP A 58 0.25 -6.19 -16.01
CA ASP A 58 0.13 -7.64 -15.92
C ASP A 58 -1.13 -8.03 -15.11
N HIS A 59 -1.41 -7.30 -14.03
CA HIS A 59 -2.59 -7.53 -13.20
C HIS A 59 -3.90 -7.11 -13.89
N ILE A 60 -3.95 -5.94 -14.54
CA ILE A 60 -5.20 -5.44 -15.15
C ILE A 60 -5.69 -6.34 -16.28
N ALA A 61 -4.77 -6.95 -17.04
CA ALA A 61 -5.13 -7.91 -18.09
C ALA A 61 -5.93 -9.08 -17.50
N SER A 62 -5.48 -9.62 -16.36
CA SER A 62 -6.19 -10.70 -15.66
C SER A 62 -7.52 -10.22 -15.08
N THR A 63 -7.59 -9.03 -14.48
CA THR A 63 -8.83 -8.49 -13.91
C THR A 63 -9.89 -8.26 -14.98
N VAL A 64 -9.49 -7.69 -16.13
CA VAL A 64 -10.39 -7.45 -17.26
C VAL A 64 -10.96 -8.77 -17.78
N TYR A 65 -10.16 -9.82 -17.92
CA TYR A 65 -10.67 -11.12 -18.37
C TYR A 65 -11.72 -11.70 -17.42
N THR A 66 -11.50 -11.61 -16.11
CA THR A 66 -12.49 -12.06 -15.12
C THR A 66 -13.80 -11.28 -15.24
N LEU A 67 -13.74 -9.96 -15.44
CA LEU A 67 -14.93 -9.12 -15.59
C LEU A 67 -15.69 -9.42 -16.88
N VAL A 68 -14.99 -9.62 -17.99
CA VAL A 68 -15.61 -10.02 -19.27
C VAL A 68 -16.38 -11.33 -19.09
N PHE A 69 -15.79 -12.33 -18.43
CA PHE A 69 -16.49 -13.59 -18.17
C PHE A 69 -17.66 -13.43 -17.20
N ALA A 70 -17.51 -12.64 -16.13
CA ALA A 70 -18.60 -12.37 -15.20
C ALA A 70 -19.79 -11.70 -15.92
N TYR A 71 -19.51 -10.73 -16.80
CA TYR A 71 -20.54 -10.01 -17.54
C TYR A 71 -21.23 -10.88 -18.59
N ALA A 72 -20.45 -11.66 -19.34
CA ALA A 72 -20.98 -12.63 -20.30
C ALA A 72 -21.89 -13.63 -19.59
N GLY A 73 -21.45 -14.18 -18.45
CA GLY A 73 -22.25 -15.09 -17.62
C GLY A 73 -23.54 -14.44 -17.08
N ALA A 74 -23.46 -13.22 -16.57
CA ALA A 74 -24.61 -12.46 -16.09
C ALA A 74 -25.62 -12.11 -17.20
N SER A 75 -25.14 -11.99 -18.45
CA SER A 75 -25.97 -11.68 -19.61
C SER A 75 -26.68 -12.90 -20.21
N LEU A 76 -26.30 -14.14 -19.85
CA LEU A 76 -26.88 -15.36 -20.42
C LEU A 76 -28.42 -15.44 -20.27
N PRO A 77 -29.04 -15.13 -19.12
CA PRO A 77 -30.50 -15.20 -18.99
C PRO A 77 -31.23 -14.25 -19.94
N LEU A 78 -30.67 -13.07 -20.17
CA LEU A 78 -31.22 -12.06 -21.09
C LEU A 78 -31.10 -12.53 -22.54
N LEU A 79 -29.98 -13.17 -22.91
CA LEU A 79 -29.81 -13.80 -24.23
C LEU A 79 -30.82 -14.95 -24.44
N ILE A 80 -31.05 -15.78 -23.42
CA ILE A 80 -32.06 -16.84 -23.47
C ILE A 80 -33.46 -16.25 -23.68
N LEU A 81 -33.81 -15.18 -22.96
CA LEU A 81 -35.11 -14.51 -23.10
C LEU A 81 -35.33 -14.00 -24.53
N PHE A 82 -34.32 -13.38 -25.15
CA PHE A 82 -34.45 -12.94 -26.54
C PHE A 82 -34.53 -14.08 -27.55
N THR A 83 -33.84 -15.18 -27.28
CA THR A 83 -33.92 -16.39 -28.10
C THR A 83 -35.33 -16.99 -28.04
N LEU A 84 -35.93 -17.04 -26.84
CA LEU A 84 -37.32 -17.51 -26.66
C LEU A 84 -38.36 -16.57 -27.28
N ALA A 85 -38.05 -15.27 -27.35
CA ALA A 85 -38.91 -14.26 -27.96
C ALA A 85 -38.77 -14.16 -29.49
N ASP A 86 -38.01 -15.06 -30.13
CA ASP A 86 -37.73 -15.10 -31.58
C ASP A 86 -37.27 -13.75 -32.16
N ARG A 87 -36.52 -12.98 -31.35
CA ARG A 87 -35.99 -11.67 -31.74
C ARG A 87 -34.82 -11.87 -32.69
N ARG A 88 -34.81 -11.16 -33.82
CA ARG A 88 -33.65 -11.13 -34.71
C ARG A 88 -32.46 -10.47 -34.00
N VAL A 89 -31.25 -10.98 -34.26
CA VAL A 89 -30.01 -10.46 -33.65
C VAL A 89 -29.83 -8.96 -33.89
N GLY A 90 -30.22 -8.45 -35.07
CA GLY A 90 -30.19 -7.02 -35.37
C GLY A 90 -31.06 -6.19 -34.41
N ASP A 91 -32.28 -6.64 -34.15
CA ASP A 91 -33.23 -5.94 -33.26
C ASP A 91 -32.77 -5.96 -31.80
N ILE A 92 -32.07 -7.02 -31.39
CA ILE A 92 -31.46 -7.15 -30.07
C ILE A 92 -30.34 -6.10 -29.89
N LEU A 93 -29.43 -5.99 -30.86
CA LEU A 93 -28.28 -5.10 -30.79
C LEU A 93 -28.66 -3.61 -30.76
N THR A 94 -29.77 -3.25 -31.40
CA THR A 94 -30.29 -1.87 -31.40
C THR A 94 -31.29 -1.59 -30.28
N SER A 95 -31.56 -2.56 -29.40
CA SER A 95 -32.48 -2.35 -28.28
C SER A 95 -31.88 -1.43 -27.22
N GLU A 96 -32.73 -0.62 -26.59
CA GLU A 96 -32.34 0.30 -25.53
C GLU A 96 -31.63 -0.43 -24.38
N VAL A 97 -32.17 -1.58 -23.96
CA VAL A 97 -31.63 -2.40 -22.86
C VAL A 97 -30.20 -2.88 -23.17
N VAL A 98 -29.95 -3.34 -24.40
CA VAL A 98 -28.61 -3.81 -24.79
C VAL A 98 -27.64 -2.64 -24.96
N ALA A 99 -28.10 -1.53 -25.55
CA ALA A 99 -27.28 -0.33 -25.70
C ALA A 99 -26.84 0.24 -24.34
N GLU A 100 -27.74 0.32 -23.37
CA GLU A 100 -27.44 0.76 -22.01
C GLU A 100 -26.35 -0.12 -21.37
N GLU A 101 -26.49 -1.43 -21.52
CA GLU A 101 -25.59 -2.43 -20.92
C GLU A 101 -24.20 -2.41 -21.59
N ILE A 102 -24.14 -2.19 -22.91
CA ILE A 102 -22.87 -1.99 -23.61
C ILE A 102 -22.17 -0.71 -23.11
N VAL A 103 -22.88 0.42 -23.08
CA VAL A 103 -22.32 1.70 -22.62
C VAL A 103 -21.85 1.58 -21.17
N ARG A 104 -22.65 0.96 -20.30
CA ARG A 104 -22.30 0.72 -18.90
C ARG A 104 -21.00 -0.08 -18.76
N THR A 105 -20.85 -1.17 -19.52
CA THR A 105 -19.63 -1.99 -19.54
C THR A 105 -18.42 -1.20 -20.00
N LEU A 106 -18.56 -0.41 -21.07
CA LEU A 106 -17.48 0.39 -21.65
C LEU A 106 -17.01 1.45 -20.66
N VAL A 107 -17.93 2.21 -20.07
CA VAL A 107 -17.62 3.23 -19.07
C VAL A 107 -16.96 2.61 -17.85
N GLY A 108 -17.49 1.49 -17.33
CA GLY A 108 -16.91 0.75 -16.21
C GLY A 108 -15.50 0.26 -16.50
N SER A 109 -15.27 -0.32 -17.68
CA SER A 109 -13.96 -0.84 -18.10
C SER A 109 -12.93 0.27 -18.28
N ILE A 110 -13.32 1.40 -18.87
CA ILE A 110 -12.45 2.58 -19.00
C ILE A 110 -12.06 3.10 -17.62
N GLY A 111 -13.03 3.25 -16.71
CA GLY A 111 -12.78 3.68 -15.34
C GLY A 111 -11.81 2.74 -14.60
N LEU A 112 -11.99 1.43 -14.76
CA LEU A 112 -11.12 0.43 -14.17
C LEU A 112 -9.69 0.50 -14.72
N VAL A 113 -9.53 0.54 -16.05
CA VAL A 113 -8.20 0.64 -16.69
C VAL A 113 -7.52 1.95 -16.32
N ALA A 114 -8.26 3.05 -16.24
CA ALA A 114 -7.74 4.35 -15.83
C ALA A 114 -7.34 4.41 -14.35
N SER A 115 -7.95 3.58 -13.49
CA SER A 115 -7.64 3.54 -12.05
C SER A 115 -6.19 3.13 -11.77
N VAL A 116 -5.59 2.29 -12.63
CA VAL A 116 -4.19 1.85 -12.52
C VAL A 116 -3.22 3.03 -12.64
N PRO A 117 -3.13 3.73 -13.80
CA PRO A 117 -2.20 4.85 -13.93
C PRO A 117 -2.48 5.98 -12.94
N LEU A 118 -3.75 6.26 -12.62
CA LEU A 118 -4.10 7.29 -11.65
C LEU A 118 -3.57 6.95 -10.25
N THR A 119 -3.85 5.74 -9.77
CA THR A 119 -3.40 5.29 -8.44
C THR A 119 -1.89 5.18 -8.37
N THR A 120 -1.25 4.59 -9.38
CA THR A 120 0.21 4.46 -9.41
C THR A 120 0.89 5.84 -9.40
N ALA A 121 0.35 6.82 -10.13
CA ALA A 121 0.89 8.18 -10.12
C ALA A 121 0.73 8.86 -8.75
N LEU A 122 -0.46 8.78 -8.15
CA LEU A 122 -0.74 9.34 -6.83
C LEU A 122 0.13 8.69 -5.75
N ALA A 123 0.19 7.36 -5.70
CA ALA A 123 1.00 6.61 -4.75
C ALA A 123 2.49 6.97 -4.87
N SER A 124 3.01 7.03 -6.11
CA SER A 124 4.42 7.39 -6.36
C SER A 124 4.73 8.82 -5.91
N ALA A 125 3.81 9.77 -6.14
CA ALA A 125 3.97 11.15 -5.68
C ALA A 125 3.91 11.27 -4.15
N VAL A 126 2.98 10.58 -3.51
CA VAL A 126 2.78 10.61 -2.05
C VAL A 126 3.97 9.99 -1.32
N VAL A 127 4.42 8.80 -1.73
CA VAL A 127 5.47 8.06 -1.02
C VAL A 127 6.82 8.77 -1.09
N THR A 128 7.18 9.35 -2.25
CA THR A 128 8.44 10.10 -2.40
C THR A 128 8.42 11.43 -1.64
N ARG A 129 7.25 12.06 -1.46
CA ARG A 129 7.11 13.31 -0.67
C ARG A 129 7.16 13.04 0.83
N GLY A 130 6.54 11.96 1.31
CA GLY A 130 6.54 11.59 2.74
C GLY A 130 7.93 11.29 3.32
N VAL A 131 8.84 10.75 2.51
CA VAL A 131 10.21 10.39 2.93
C VAL A 131 11.14 11.60 3.06
N GLN A 132 10.85 12.70 2.35
CA GLN A 132 11.62 13.93 2.49
C GLN A 132 11.52 14.51 3.91
N HIS A 133 10.37 14.32 4.58
CA HIS A 133 10.18 14.77 5.95
C HIS A 133 10.98 13.94 6.98
N THR A 134 11.09 12.63 6.78
CA THR A 134 11.83 11.74 7.70
C THR A 134 13.35 11.77 7.48
N LYS A 135 13.84 12.03 6.26
CA LYS A 135 15.29 12.20 6.01
C LYS A 135 15.88 13.42 6.74
N ARG A 136 15.11 14.49 6.97
CA ARG A 136 15.55 15.64 7.79
C ARG A 136 15.60 15.34 9.29
N ALA A 137 14.89 14.32 9.75
CA ALA A 137 14.71 14.00 11.17
C ALA A 137 15.47 12.75 11.65
N ARG A 138 16.33 12.12 10.84
CA ARG A 138 17.22 11.07 11.36
C ARG A 138 18.22 11.72 12.31
N PRO A 139 18.22 11.40 13.62
CA PRO A 139 19.32 11.80 14.48
C PRO A 139 20.59 11.22 13.86
N ARG A 140 21.58 12.07 13.57
CA ARG A 140 22.89 11.56 13.16
C ARG A 140 23.37 10.65 14.29
N LEU A 141 23.37 9.34 14.06
CA LEU A 141 23.99 8.41 14.98
C LEU A 141 25.44 8.88 15.16
N PRO A 142 25.94 8.98 16.41
CA PRO A 142 27.34 9.32 16.63
C PRO A 142 28.20 8.39 15.79
N SER A 143 29.24 8.93 15.14
CA SER A 143 30.21 8.10 14.44
C SER A 143 30.75 7.03 15.41
N PRO A 144 31.12 5.83 14.93
CA PRO A 144 31.66 4.77 15.79
C PRO A 144 32.81 5.25 16.70
N ARG A 145 33.62 6.19 16.20
CA ARG A 145 34.67 6.89 16.98
C ARG A 145 34.08 7.74 18.12
N ALA A 146 33.10 8.59 17.82
CA ALA A 146 32.45 9.43 18.83
C ALA A 146 31.66 8.61 19.88
N ALA A 147 31.11 7.46 19.49
CA ALA A 147 30.47 6.53 20.43
C ALA A 147 31.51 5.88 21.36
N GLY A 148 32.66 5.46 20.82
CA GLY A 148 33.77 4.90 21.59
C GLY A 148 34.35 5.90 22.60
N GLU A 149 34.58 7.15 22.18
CA GLU A 149 35.07 8.22 23.06
C GLU A 149 34.11 8.50 24.22
N ARG A 150 32.80 8.56 23.94
CA ARG A 150 31.78 8.75 24.98
C ARG A 150 31.71 7.60 25.97
N LEU A 151 31.87 6.37 25.49
CA LEU A 151 31.91 5.19 26.35
C LEU A 151 33.17 5.21 27.23
N ALA A 152 34.33 5.51 26.65
CA ALA A 152 35.59 5.63 27.39
C ALA A 152 35.49 6.70 28.49
N LEU A 153 34.93 7.87 28.17
CA LEU A 153 34.70 8.94 29.15
C LEU A 153 33.74 8.52 30.28
N ARG A 154 32.69 7.75 29.96
CA ARG A 154 31.76 7.21 30.97
C ARG A 154 32.44 6.21 31.90
N LEU A 155 33.26 5.31 31.35
CA LEU A 155 34.00 4.32 32.13
C LEU A 155 35.05 4.99 33.02
N GLN A 156 35.79 5.98 32.50
CA GLN A 156 36.74 6.76 33.29
C GLN A 156 36.07 7.51 34.44
N ARG A 157 34.92 8.14 34.20
CA ARG A 157 34.15 8.82 35.25
C ARG A 157 33.66 7.83 36.31
N ARG A 158 33.24 6.63 35.91
CA ARG A 158 32.77 5.59 36.83
C ARG A 158 33.93 5.01 37.66
N ALA A 159 35.10 4.82 37.05
CA ALA A 159 36.31 4.39 37.74
C ALA A 159 36.80 5.43 38.75
N ARG A 160 36.81 6.72 38.38
CA ARG A 160 37.14 7.82 39.31
C ARG A 160 36.19 7.86 40.50
N ARG A 161 34.87 7.80 40.27
CA ARG A 161 33.87 7.73 41.35
C ARG A 161 34.10 6.54 42.29
N ARG A 162 34.35 5.34 41.74
CA ARG A 162 34.65 4.16 42.57
C ARG A 162 35.92 4.31 43.40
N ARG A 163 36.93 5.00 42.87
CA ARG A 163 38.18 5.26 43.59
C ARG A 163 37.98 6.27 44.72
N ASP A 164 37.15 7.29 44.49
CA ASP A 164 36.83 8.29 45.51
C ASP A 164 35.88 7.74 46.60
N GLU A 165 35.04 6.77 46.23
CA GLU A 165 34.11 6.06 47.12
C GLU A 165 34.79 4.90 47.88
N TRP A 166 35.93 4.41 47.39
CA TRP A 166 36.70 3.37 48.06
C TRP A 166 37.28 3.92 49.36
N ARG A 167 36.75 3.44 50.49
CA ARG A 167 37.33 3.59 51.81
C ARG A 167 37.72 2.20 52.31
N PRO A 168 38.98 1.95 52.69
CA PRO A 168 39.38 0.66 53.23
C PRO A 168 38.57 0.35 54.48
N SER A 169 38.16 -0.90 54.62
CA SER A 169 37.48 -1.38 55.82
C SER A 169 38.43 -1.33 57.02
N ARG A 170 37.89 -1.29 58.25
CA ARG A 170 38.71 -1.10 59.47
C ARG A 170 39.79 -2.18 59.62
N GLY A 171 39.46 -3.43 59.28
CA GLY A 171 40.41 -4.55 59.32
C GLY A 171 41.46 -4.54 58.19
N GLU A 172 41.17 -3.93 57.04
CA GLU A 172 42.20 -3.74 56.00
C GLU A 172 43.23 -2.69 56.41
N ARG A 173 42.84 -1.65 57.17
CA ARG A 173 43.80 -0.65 57.68
C ARG A 173 44.77 -1.27 58.71
N GLU A 174 44.24 -2.10 59.60
CA GLU A 174 45.04 -2.77 60.65
C GLU A 174 46.05 -3.76 60.04
N PHE A 175 45.67 -4.47 58.96
CA PHE A 175 46.57 -5.38 58.23
C PHE A 175 47.78 -4.69 57.58
N TRP A 176 47.59 -3.47 57.04
CA TRP A 176 48.69 -2.71 56.42
C TRP A 176 49.59 -2.04 57.46
N ASP A 177 49.06 -1.67 58.63
CA ASP A 177 49.86 -1.10 59.73
C ASP A 177 50.72 -2.16 60.46
N GLU A 178 50.30 -3.44 60.50
CA GLU A 178 51.07 -4.54 61.11
C GLU A 178 52.21 -5.09 60.22
N SER A 179 52.27 -4.70 58.95
CA SER A 179 53.22 -5.23 57.96
C SER A 179 54.39 -4.30 57.61
N GLU A 180 54.50 -3.13 58.28
CA GLU A 180 55.72 -2.31 58.27
C GLU A 180 56.66 -2.71 59.42
N PRO A 181 57.93 -3.09 59.13
CA PRO A 181 58.91 -3.49 60.15
C PRO A 181 59.51 -2.32 60.95
#